data_AF-A0A1G5EHJ3-F1
#
_entry.id   AF-A0A1G5EHJ3-F1
#
_cell.length_a   1.000
_cell.length_b   1.000
_cell.length_c   1.000
_cell.angle_alpha   90.00
_cell.angle_beta   90.00
_cell.angle_gamma   90.00
#
_symmetry.space_group_name_H-M   'P 1'
#
loop_
_entity.id
_entity.type
_entity.pdbx_description
1 polymer ?
#
loop_
_entity_poly.entity_id
_entity_poly.type
_entity_poly.pdbx_seq_one_letter_code
_entity_poly.pdbx_strand_id
1 'polypeptide(L)'
;MCFLAGCAGKPVIQTQVVEKPVAVLCHVETPAECKSAYAIDRVSVKDDVLTINRALRTEIEERSACEIKLLAAVKGCNSLPLKVEPSDVLR
;
A
#
# COMPACT_ATOMS: atom_id res chain seq x y z
N MET A 1 -63.81 25.13 5.00
CA MET A 1 -62.68 25.70 5.78
C MET A 1 -61.48 24.75 5.64
N CYS A 2 -60.63 24.95 4.64
CA CYS A 2 -59.38 24.19 4.53
C CYS A 2 -58.35 24.80 5.47
N PHE A 3 -57.99 24.07 6.53
CA PHE A 3 -56.86 24.44 7.38
C PHE A 3 -55.57 24.22 6.58
N LEU A 4 -54.95 25.34 6.16
CA LEU A 4 -53.60 25.41 5.60
C LEU A 4 -52.54 25.08 6.68
N ALA A 5 -52.55 23.85 7.18
CA ALA A 5 -51.50 23.32 8.03
C ALA A 5 -50.42 22.69 7.15
N GLY A 6 -49.72 23.50 6.34
CA GLY A 6 -48.85 22.96 5.31
C GLY A 6 -47.69 23.82 4.88
N CYS A 7 -47.06 24.61 5.76
CA CYS A 7 -45.80 25.32 5.44
C CYS A 7 -44.88 25.63 6.64
N ALA A 8 -45.16 25.15 7.86
CA ALA A 8 -44.36 25.45 9.06
C ALA A 8 -44.03 24.20 9.89
N GLY A 9 -44.01 23.03 9.25
CA GLY A 9 -43.61 21.78 9.92
C GLY A 9 -42.10 21.81 10.20
N LYS A 10 -41.71 21.66 11.47
CA LYS A 10 -40.30 21.46 11.84
C LYS A 10 -39.77 20.26 11.05
N PRO A 11 -38.67 20.40 10.28
CA PRO A 11 -38.14 19.28 9.53
C PRO A 11 -37.74 18.18 10.51
N VAL A 12 -38.28 16.97 10.29
CA VAL A 12 -37.89 15.79 11.04
C VAL A 12 -36.56 15.33 10.45
N ILE A 13 -35.46 15.64 11.14
CA ILE A 13 -34.14 15.15 10.76
C ILE A 13 -34.09 13.66 11.09
N GLN A 14 -34.25 12.81 10.08
CA GLN A 14 -34.05 11.37 10.22
C GLN A 14 -32.58 11.06 9.94
N THR A 15 -31.83 10.72 10.98
CA THR A 15 -30.49 10.13 10.83
C THR A 15 -30.66 8.64 10.58
N GLN A 16 -30.32 8.18 9.38
CA GLN A 16 -30.24 6.75 9.08
C GLN A 16 -28.79 6.30 9.23
N VAL A 17 -28.58 5.19 9.94
CA VAL A 17 -27.26 4.56 10.00
C VAL A 17 -27.09 3.75 8.72
N VAL A 18 -26.15 4.16 7.88
CA VAL A 18 -25.79 3.45 6.65
C VAL A 18 -24.44 2.78 6.87
N GLU A 19 -24.42 1.45 6.84
CA GLU A 19 -23.16 0.69 6.84
C GLU A 19 -22.49 0.84 5.48
N LYS A 20 -21.47 1.70 5.42
CA LYS A 20 -20.64 1.88 4.23
C LYS A 20 -19.28 1.23 4.47
N PRO A 21 -18.85 0.27 3.64
CA PRO A 21 -17.49 -0.25 3.73
C PRO A 21 -16.51 0.88 3.44
N VAL A 22 -15.63 1.17 4.41
CA VAL A 22 -14.54 2.14 4.27
C VAL A 22 -13.26 1.35 4.09
N ALA A 23 -12.58 1.57 2.97
CA ALA A 23 -11.26 0.99 2.75
C ALA A 23 -10.27 1.56 3.77
N VAL A 24 -9.76 0.71 4.66
CA VAL A 24 -8.65 1.07 5.56
C VAL A 24 -7.36 0.77 4.82
N LEU A 25 -6.63 1.83 4.44
CA LEU A 25 -5.32 1.69 3.82
C LEU A 25 -4.31 1.27 4.88
N CYS A 26 -3.92 -0.01 4.86
CA CYS A 26 -2.79 -0.48 5.65
C CYS A 26 -1.49 -0.09 4.91
N HIS A 27 -0.61 0.66 5.58
CA HIS A 27 0.74 0.87 5.07
C HIS A 27 1.53 -0.43 5.23
N VAL A 28 2.02 -0.97 4.12
CA VAL A 28 2.85 -2.18 4.15
C VAL A 28 4.30 -1.74 4.07
N GLU A 29 5.08 -2.03 5.11
CA GLU A 29 6.51 -1.75 5.12
C GLU A 29 7.29 -2.88 4.46
N THR A 30 8.35 -2.55 3.73
CA THR A 30 9.31 -3.55 3.25
C THR A 30 10.11 -4.10 4.43
N PRO A 31 10.35 -5.42 4.49
CA PRO A 31 11.19 -6.01 5.53
C PRO A 31 12.58 -5.35 5.56
N ALA A 32 13.19 -5.20 6.74
CA ALA A 32 14.50 -4.54 6.88
C ALA A 32 15.63 -5.30 6.16
N GLU A 33 15.41 -6.58 5.89
CA GLU A 33 16.29 -7.47 5.14
C GLU A 33 16.35 -7.07 3.65
N CYS A 34 15.33 -6.38 3.13
CA CYS A 34 15.32 -5.83 1.78
C CYS A 34 16.23 -4.59 1.68
N LYS A 35 17.46 -4.78 1.22
CA LYS A 35 18.42 -3.70 1.01
C LYS A 35 18.29 -3.09 -0.39
N SER A 36 18.50 -1.77 -0.48
CA SER A 36 18.56 -1.02 -1.74
C SER A 36 19.94 -1.05 -2.40
N ALA A 37 20.98 -1.42 -1.65
CA ALA A 37 22.34 -1.61 -2.12
C ALA A 37 22.89 -2.92 -1.53
N TYR A 38 23.52 -3.72 -2.38
CA TYR A 38 24.03 -5.05 -2.04
C TYR A 38 25.52 -5.02 -1.75
N ALA A 39 26.04 -6.08 -1.13
CA ALA A 39 27.47 -6.21 -0.85
C ALA A 39 28.36 -6.04 -2.10
N ILE A 40 27.89 -6.46 -3.28
CA ILE A 40 28.61 -6.31 -4.56
C ILE A 40 28.78 -4.85 -5.01
N ASP A 41 27.87 -3.96 -4.62
CA ASP A 41 27.91 -2.54 -5.02
C ASP A 41 29.07 -1.79 -4.35
N ARG A 42 29.71 -2.41 -3.35
CA ARG A 42 30.81 -1.83 -2.57
C ARG A 42 32.19 -2.33 -3.00
N VAL A 43 32.27 -3.28 -3.93
CA VAL A 43 33.53 -3.83 -4.45
C VAL A 43 33.81 -3.31 -5.86
N SER A 44 35.09 -3.09 -6.13
CA SER A 44 35.61 -2.72 -7.44
C SER A 44 36.02 -3.95 -8.23
N VAL A 45 36.00 -3.83 -9.55
CA VAL A 45 36.58 -4.84 -10.47
C VAL A 45 38.08 -5.04 -10.22
N LYS A 46 38.75 -4.07 -9.59
CA LYS A 46 40.16 -4.13 -9.23
C LYS A 46 40.44 -4.87 -7.91
N ASP A 47 39.42 -5.22 -7.15
CA ASP A 47 39.58 -5.89 -5.86
C ASP A 47 40.01 -7.35 -6.04
N ASP A 48 40.58 -7.93 -4.99
CA ASP A 48 40.99 -9.33 -5.01
C ASP A 48 39.80 -10.27 -5.27
N VAL A 49 40.07 -11.35 -6.01
CA VAL A 49 39.06 -12.31 -6.47
C VAL A 49 38.34 -12.97 -5.28
N LEU A 50 39.01 -13.18 -4.14
CA LEU A 50 38.35 -13.73 -2.95
C LEU A 50 37.37 -12.72 -2.33
N THR A 51 37.70 -11.43 -2.39
CA THR A 51 36.84 -10.34 -1.88
C THR A 51 35.58 -10.23 -2.73
N ILE A 52 35.72 -10.25 -4.05
CA ILE A 52 34.59 -10.25 -4.99
C ILE A 52 33.69 -11.48 -4.77
N ASN A 53 34.27 -12.68 -4.66
CA ASN A 53 33.51 -13.91 -4.44
C ASN A 53 32.73 -13.91 -3.10
N ARG A 54 33.30 -13.33 -2.05
CA ARG A 54 32.61 -13.18 -0.76
C ARG A 54 31.43 -12.22 -0.89
N ALA A 55 31.62 -11.08 -1.55
CA ALA A 55 30.55 -10.11 -1.79
C ALA A 55 29.39 -10.71 -2.60
N LEU A 56 29.69 -11.48 -3.65
CA LEU A 56 28.67 -12.18 -4.45
C LEU A 56 27.86 -13.20 -3.63
N ARG A 57 28.50 -13.96 -2.74
CA ARG A 57 27.79 -14.91 -1.87
C ARG A 57 26.84 -14.20 -0.91
N THR A 58 27.32 -13.10 -0.30
CA THR A 58 26.49 -12.28 0.58
C THR A 58 25.32 -11.66 -0.19
N GLU A 59 25.53 -11.21 -1.42
CA GLU A 59 24.44 -10.68 -2.25
C GLU A 59 23.36 -11.73 -2.54
N ILE A 60 23.73 -12.99 -2.80
CA ILE A 60 22.75 -14.07 -3.03
C ILE A 60 21.86 -14.25 -1.79
N GLU A 61 22.44 -14.25 -0.58
CA GLU A 61 21.68 -14.34 0.67
C GLU A 61 20.78 -13.10 0.87
N GLU A 62 21.32 -11.90 0.66
CA GLU A 62 20.57 -10.64 0.78
C GLU A 62 19.39 -10.57 -0.21
N ARG A 63 19.57 -11.05 -1.44
CA ARG A 63 18.51 -11.11 -2.47
C ARG A 63 17.50 -12.22 -2.21
N SER A 64 17.92 -13.33 -1.61
CA SER A 64 17.00 -14.42 -1.25
C SER A 64 15.96 -13.96 -0.23
N ALA A 65 16.33 -13.02 0.65
CA ALA A 65 15.43 -12.39 1.60
C ALA A 65 14.49 -11.35 0.95
N CYS A 66 14.83 -10.83 -0.23
CA CYS A 66 14.11 -9.77 -0.90
C CYS A 66 13.63 -10.18 -2.31
N GLU A 67 12.46 -10.80 -2.37
CA GLU A 67 11.86 -11.17 -3.64
C GLU A 67 11.40 -9.92 -4.43
N ILE A 68 11.82 -9.81 -5.69
CA ILE A 68 11.38 -8.73 -6.61
C ILE A 68 9.85 -8.65 -6.68
N LYS A 69 9.17 -9.80 -6.63
CA LYS A 69 7.70 -9.87 -6.63
C LYS A 69 7.09 -9.26 -5.36
N LEU A 70 7.71 -9.49 -4.21
CA LEU A 70 7.30 -8.90 -2.93
C LEU A 70 7.47 -7.38 -2.97
N LEU A 71 8.62 -6.88 -3.42
CA LEU A 71 8.86 -5.43 -3.56
C LEU A 71 7.85 -4.76 -4.50
N ALA A 72 7.55 -5.40 -5.64
CA ALA A 72 6.55 -4.91 -6.57
C ALA A 72 5.14 -4.91 -5.95
N ALA A 73 4.78 -5.95 -5.19
CA ALA A 73 3.51 -6.03 -4.48
C ALA A 73 3.38 -4.93 -3.41
N VAL A 74 4.39 -4.75 -2.55
CA VAL A 74 4.41 -3.71 -1.51
C VAL A 74 4.31 -2.31 -2.13
N LYS A 75 5.05 -2.05 -3.22
CA LYS A 75 4.96 -0.78 -3.95
C LYS A 75 3.57 -0.57 -4.54
N GLY A 76 2.96 -1.61 -5.11
CA GLY A 76 1.59 -1.60 -5.60
C GLY A 76 0.59 -1.24 -4.51
N CYS A 77 0.64 -1.94 -3.37
CA CYS A 77 -0.22 -1.71 -2.21
C CYS A 77 -0.14 -0.27 -1.68
N ASN A 78 1.05 0.32 -1.68
CA ASN A 78 1.25 1.67 -1.15
C ASN A 78 1.02 2.80 -2.19
N SER A 79 0.83 2.49 -3.47
CA SER A 79 0.76 3.49 -4.54
C SER A 79 -0.65 3.97 -4.91
N LEU A 80 -1.70 3.32 -4.39
CA LEU A 80 -3.09 3.66 -4.72
C LEU A 80 -3.75 4.48 -3.60
N PRO A 81 -4.21 5.71 -3.88
CA PRO A 81 -5.43 6.18 -3.26
C PRO A 81 -6.57 5.37 -3.86
N LEU A 82 -7.16 4.45 -3.09
CA LEU A 82 -8.43 3.83 -3.46
C LEU A 82 -9.50 4.93 -3.48
N LYS A 83 -9.66 5.60 -4.63
CA LYS A 83 -10.90 6.31 -4.94
C LYS A 83 -11.97 5.25 -5.08
N VAL A 84 -12.71 5.00 -4.00
CA VAL A 84 -13.99 4.30 -4.06
C VAL A 84 -14.95 5.28 -4.73
N GLU A 85 -15.04 5.25 -6.05
CA GLU A 85 -16.10 5.93 -6.79
C GLU A 85 -17.43 5.24 -6.44
N PRO A 86 -18.51 5.99 -6.14
CA PRO A 86 -19.80 5.41 -5.73
C PRO A 86 -20.46 4.48 -6.77
N SER A 87 -19.98 4.45 -8.00
CA SER A 87 -20.55 3.70 -9.13
C SER A 87 -20.19 2.21 -9.17
N ASP A 88 -19.13 1.78 -8.46
CA ASP A 88 -18.60 0.42 -8.59
C ASP A 88 -19.29 -0.60 -7.67
N VAL A 89 -20.26 -0.17 -6.86
CA VAL A 89 -21.00 -1.02 -5.89
C VAL A 89 -22.40 -1.41 -6.41
N LEU A 90 -22.82 -0.90 -7.58
CA LEU A 90 -24.16 -1.11 -8.15
C LEU A 90 -24.19 -2.01 -9.40
N ARG A 91 -23.26 -2.96 -9.53
CA ARG A 91 -23.36 -4.07 -10.50
C ARG A 91 -23.20 -5.42 -9.84
#